data_AF-A0A5C6ZCT6-F1
#
_entry.id   AF-A0A5C6ZCT6-F1
#
_cell.length_a   1.000
_cell.length_b   1.000
_cell.length_c   1.000
_cell.angle_alpha   90.00
_cell.angle_beta   90.00
_cell.angle_gamma   90.00
#
_symmetry.space_group_name_H-M   'P 1'
#
loop_
_entity.id
_entity.type
_entity.pdbx_description
1 polymer ?
#
loop_
_entity_poly.entity_id
_entity_poly.type
_entity_poly.pdbx_seq_one_letter_code
_entity_poly.pdbx_strand_id
1 'polypeptide(L)'
;MDRARGGAQTALPSQLPRRPVAMTPTSSPIAATVAMLFAAISWGSLFLVGKPVLGRLDPVWFTAVRYLLAGVGMTLLVMRFGQRPWDKLRTHWVTLTGHGVLGYGFFGVLVLEGLKLSLPSHGAVLMATMPMTTILLRWLLDGHRPGLGVAGAAVLALGGVV
;
A
#
# COMPACT_ATOMS: atom_id res chain seq x y z
N MET A 1 0.24 -42.14 -57.13
CA MET A 1 -0.05 -40.69 -57.09
C MET A 1 -1.50 -40.55 -56.71
N ASP A 2 -1.94 -39.98 -55.60
CA ASP A 2 -1.29 -39.27 -54.50
C ASP A 2 -2.34 -39.28 -53.36
N ARG A 3 -1.96 -39.76 -52.17
CA ARG A 3 -2.80 -39.73 -50.97
C ARG A 3 -2.24 -38.64 -50.09
N ALA A 4 -3.15 -37.90 -49.47
CA ALA A 4 -2.95 -36.98 -48.35
C ALA A 4 -2.60 -35.54 -48.72
N ARG A 5 -3.49 -34.63 -48.30
CA ARG A 5 -3.14 -33.49 -47.43
C ARG A 5 -4.41 -32.98 -46.77
N GLY A 6 -4.56 -33.37 -45.51
CA GLY A 6 -5.60 -32.92 -44.60
C GLY A 6 -5.48 -31.42 -44.31
N GLY A 7 -6.62 -30.84 -43.98
CA GLY A 7 -6.79 -29.43 -43.67
C GLY A 7 -5.83 -28.95 -42.58
N ALA A 8 -5.21 -27.81 -42.86
CA ALA A 8 -4.34 -27.09 -41.96
C ALA A 8 -5.14 -26.63 -40.72
N GLN A 9 -4.88 -27.30 -39.59
CA GLN A 9 -5.19 -26.77 -38.28
C GLN A 9 -4.37 -25.50 -38.07
N THR A 10 -5.05 -24.35 -38.08
CA THR A 10 -4.53 -23.07 -37.57
C THR A 10 -4.27 -23.19 -36.08
N ALA A 11 -3.07 -23.67 -35.73
CA ALA A 11 -2.57 -23.69 -34.37
C ALA A 11 -2.38 -22.24 -33.87
N LEU A 12 -3.07 -21.88 -32.78
CA LEU A 12 -2.82 -20.64 -32.05
C LEU A 12 -1.33 -20.54 -31.67
N PRO A 13 -0.70 -19.36 -31.74
CA PRO A 13 0.66 -19.18 -31.26
C PRO A 13 0.76 -19.57 -29.79
N SER A 14 1.59 -20.60 -29.57
CA SER A 14 2.02 -21.15 -28.30
C SER A 14 2.24 -20.06 -27.24
N GLN A 15 1.59 -20.22 -26.09
CA GLN A 15 1.82 -19.39 -24.92
C GLN A 15 3.32 -19.37 -24.60
N LEU A 16 3.93 -18.19 -24.70
CA LEU A 16 5.31 -17.97 -24.31
C LEU A 16 5.51 -18.43 -22.86
N PRO A 17 6.54 -19.24 -22.56
CA PRO A 17 6.82 -19.64 -21.19
C PRO A 17 7.03 -18.38 -20.34
N ARG A 18 6.12 -18.12 -19.40
CA ARG A 18 6.28 -17.08 -18.39
C ARG A 18 7.49 -17.46 -17.56
N ARG A 19 8.68 -16.94 -17.91
CA ARG A 19 9.88 -17.12 -17.12
C ARG A 19 9.57 -16.62 -15.70
N PRO A 20 9.67 -17.47 -14.67
CA PRO A 20 9.56 -17.00 -13.30
C PRO A 20 10.65 -15.95 -13.09
N VAL A 21 10.24 -14.71 -12.86
CA VAL A 21 11.16 -13.64 -12.47
C VAL A 21 11.74 -14.08 -11.13
N ALA A 22 13.00 -14.52 -11.14
CA ALA A 22 13.73 -14.87 -9.95
C ALA A 22 13.88 -13.60 -9.11
N MET A 23 13.00 -13.42 -8.12
CA MET A 23 13.16 -12.40 -7.09
C MET A 23 14.26 -12.91 -6.17
N THR A 24 15.49 -12.45 -6.34
CA THR A 24 16.54 -12.64 -5.35
C THR A 24 16.26 -11.71 -4.16
N PRO A 25 15.92 -12.22 -2.97
CA PRO A 25 15.82 -11.38 -1.80
C PRO A 25 17.25 -10.99 -1.38
N THR A 26 17.71 -9.82 -1.80
CA THR A 26 19.06 -9.31 -1.51
C THR A 26 19.18 -8.62 -0.16
N SER A 27 18.10 -8.53 0.63
CA SER A 27 18.12 -7.94 1.98
C SER A 27 18.32 -9.01 3.05
N SER A 28 19.31 -8.82 3.91
CA SER A 28 19.47 -9.60 5.15
C SER A 28 18.15 -9.61 5.95
N PRO A 29 17.69 -10.76 6.46
CA PRO A 29 16.44 -10.84 7.22
C PRO A 29 16.43 -9.89 8.42
N ILE A 30 17.60 -9.63 9.02
CA ILE A 30 17.76 -8.67 10.12
C ILE A 30 17.52 -7.24 9.63
N ALA A 31 18.08 -6.86 8.47
CA ALA A 31 17.88 -5.53 7.91
C ALA A 31 16.41 -5.27 7.57
N ALA A 32 15.69 -6.28 7.07
CA ALA A 32 14.26 -6.19 6.82
C ALA A 32 13.47 -6.00 8.13
N THR A 33 13.77 -6.78 9.17
CA THR A 33 13.13 -6.64 10.50
C THR A 33 13.37 -5.24 11.10
N VAL A 34 14.61 -4.75 11.06
CA VAL A 34 14.96 -3.41 11.56
C VAL A 34 14.20 -2.33 10.78
N ALA A 35 14.12 -2.44 9.45
CA ALA A 35 13.37 -1.49 8.63
C ALA A 35 11.86 -1.51 8.95
N MET A 36 11.28 -2.70 9.20
CA MET A 36 9.88 -2.81 9.58
C MET A 36 9.61 -2.22 10.97
N LEU A 37 10.49 -2.46 11.95
CA LEU A 37 10.38 -1.85 13.28
C LEU A 37 10.46 -0.33 13.20
N PHE A 38 11.42 0.19 12.43
CA PHE A 38 11.56 1.62 12.20
C PHE A 38 10.30 2.21 11.54
N ALA A 39 9.74 1.55 10.54
CA ALA A 39 8.50 1.96 9.89
C ALA A 39 7.32 1.97 10.88
N ALA A 40 7.19 0.93 11.72
CA ALA A 40 6.14 0.82 12.72
C ALA A 40 6.23 1.92 13.78
N ILE A 41 7.43 2.20 14.30
CA ILE A 41 7.67 3.28 15.27
C ILE A 41 7.40 4.64 14.64
N SER A 42 7.91 4.87 13.42
CA SER A 42 7.71 6.12 12.69
C SER A 42 6.22 6.39 12.47
N TRP A 43 5.45 5.36 12.11
CA TRP A 43 4.01 5.49 11.92
C TRP A 43 3.26 5.64 13.25
N GLY A 44 3.56 4.84 14.27
CA GLY A 44 2.87 4.90 15.57
C GLY A 44 3.10 6.22 16.32
N SER A 45 4.31 6.80 16.21
CA SER A 45 4.65 8.09 16.83
C SER A 45 3.80 9.25 16.32
N LEU A 46 3.24 9.14 15.11
CA LEU A 46 2.32 10.12 14.53
C LEU A 46 1.14 10.43 15.46
N PHE A 47 0.54 9.42 16.09
CA PHE A 47 -0.63 9.63 16.94
C PHE A 47 -0.27 10.37 18.23
N LEU A 48 0.92 10.10 18.75
CA LEU A 48 1.42 10.67 19.99
C LEU A 48 1.88 12.13 19.81
N VAL A 49 2.59 12.42 18.72
CA VAL A 49 3.09 13.75 18.38
C VAL A 49 2.02 14.61 17.70
N GLY A 50 1.18 13.98 16.87
CA GLY A 50 0.13 14.67 16.11
C GLY A 50 -0.93 15.29 17.01
N LYS A 51 -1.34 14.61 18.09
CA LYS A 51 -2.43 15.11 18.95
C LYS A 51 -2.13 16.48 19.58
N PRO A 52 -0.96 16.75 20.18
CA PRO A 52 -0.58 18.10 20.63
C PRO A 52 -0.55 19.15 19.51
N VAL A 53 -0.10 18.76 18.31
CA VAL A 53 0.00 19.68 17.15
C VAL A 53 -1.38 20.08 16.63
N LEU A 54 -2.35 19.16 16.68
CA LEU A 54 -3.73 19.40 16.27
C LEU A 54 -4.47 20.41 17.16
N GLY A 55 -3.94 20.75 18.34
CA GLY A 55 -4.42 21.86 19.16
C GLY A 55 -4.04 23.25 18.61
N ARG A 56 -3.11 23.32 17.65
CA ARG A 56 -2.59 24.56 17.06
C ARG A 56 -2.78 24.66 15.55
N LEU A 57 -2.91 23.52 14.87
CA LEU A 57 -3.01 23.42 13.41
C LEU A 57 -4.20 22.56 13.02
N ASP A 58 -4.92 23.00 11.98
CA ASP A 58 -6.00 22.22 11.41
C ASP A 58 -5.46 20.92 10.75
N PRO A 59 -6.14 19.76 10.89
CA PRO A 59 -5.81 18.47 10.29
C PRO A 59 -5.65 18.54 8.78
N VAL A 60 -6.45 19.36 8.10
CA VAL A 60 -6.34 19.54 6.66
C VAL A 60 -5.00 20.17 6.33
N TRP A 61 -4.62 21.25 7.02
CA TRP A 61 -3.33 21.91 6.84
C TRP A 61 -2.16 21.03 7.24
N PHE A 62 -2.26 20.32 8.37
CA PHE A 62 -1.22 19.40 8.82
C PHE A 62 -1.01 18.25 7.81
N THR A 63 -2.10 17.68 7.28
CA THR A 63 -2.06 16.65 6.23
C THR A 63 -1.47 17.19 4.94
N ALA A 64 -1.89 18.38 4.52
CA ALA A 64 -1.40 19.02 3.30
C ALA A 64 0.11 19.26 3.36
N VAL A 65 0.61 19.88 4.44
CA VAL A 65 2.05 20.12 4.63
C VAL A 65 2.81 18.79 4.67
N ARG A 66 2.30 17.79 5.39
CA ARG A 66 2.91 16.46 5.48
C ARG A 66 3.07 15.81 4.10
N TYR A 67 2.02 15.80 3.28
CA TYR A 67 2.08 15.18 1.95
C TYR A 67 2.84 16.02 0.93
N LEU A 68 2.86 17.35 1.07
CA LEU A 68 3.74 18.21 0.27
C LEU A 68 5.21 17.90 0.55
N LEU A 69 5.61 17.81 1.83
CA LEU A 69 6.98 17.45 2.21
C LEU A 69 7.36 16.05 1.70
N ALA A 70 6.46 15.07 1.87
CA ALA A 70 6.67 13.72 1.35
C ALA A 70 6.80 13.71 -0.19
N GLY A 71 5.96 14.49 -0.88
CA GLY A 71 5.99 14.64 -2.33
C GLY A 71 7.31 15.23 -2.82
N VAL A 72 7.77 16.32 -2.21
CA VAL A 72 9.07 16.93 -2.53
C VAL A 72 10.21 15.95 -2.29
N GLY A 73 10.24 15.27 -1.13
CA GLY A 73 11.26 14.29 -0.81
C GLY A 73 11.29 13.14 -1.81
N MET A 74 10.12 12.60 -2.17
CA MET A 74 9.99 11.56 -3.19
C MET A 74 10.46 12.06 -4.56
N THR A 75 10.08 13.27 -4.96
CA THR A 75 10.55 13.89 -6.21
C THR A 75 12.07 13.99 -6.25
N LEU A 76 12.71 14.47 -5.18
CA LEU A 76 14.17 14.57 -5.10
C LEU A 76 14.86 13.20 -5.21
N LEU A 77 14.33 12.19 -4.52
CA LEU A 77 14.85 10.82 -4.57
C LEU A 77 14.75 10.25 -6.00
N VAL A 78 13.60 10.47 -6.63
CA VAL A 78 13.32 10.04 -8.00
C VAL A 78 14.21 10.77 -9.01
N MET A 79 14.49 12.06 -8.82
CA MET A 79 15.44 12.81 -9.66
C MET A 79 16.87 12.29 -9.50
N ARG A 80 17.26 11.87 -8.29
CA ARG A 80 18.64 11.45 -7.99
C ARG A 80 18.96 10.01 -8.40
N PHE A 81 17.97 9.12 -8.36
CA PHE A 81 18.15 7.67 -8.56
C PHE A 81 17.28 7.06 -9.67
N GLY A 82 16.29 7.80 -10.20
CA GLY A 82 15.34 7.30 -11.19
C GLY A 82 15.87 7.39 -12.62
N GLN A 83 15.80 6.28 -13.37
CA GLN A 83 16.35 6.23 -14.73
C GLN A 83 15.42 6.85 -15.80
N ARG A 84 14.08 6.81 -15.63
CA ARG A 84 13.06 7.48 -16.50
C ARG A 84 11.72 7.71 -15.78
N PRO A 85 11.66 8.58 -14.76
CA PRO A 85 10.46 8.65 -13.91
C PRO A 85 9.30 9.47 -14.49
N TRP A 86 9.58 10.45 -15.33
CA TRP A 86 8.60 11.49 -15.69
C TRP A 86 7.66 11.09 -16.82
N ASP A 87 8.11 10.25 -17.76
CA ASP A 87 7.28 9.86 -18.91
C ASP A 87 6.09 8.99 -18.48
N LYS A 88 6.35 7.97 -17.65
CA LYS A 88 5.28 7.10 -17.10
C LYS A 88 4.35 7.85 -16.17
N LEU A 89 4.88 8.79 -15.38
CA LEU A 89 4.10 9.64 -14.50
C LEU A 89 3.15 10.52 -15.31
N ARG A 90 3.62 11.14 -16.39
CA ARG A 90 2.80 11.93 -17.31
C ARG A 90 1.70 11.12 -17.99
N THR A 91 1.90 9.83 -18.25
CA THR A 91 0.85 9.00 -18.84
C THR A 91 -0.25 8.64 -17.84
N HIS A 92 0.09 8.43 -16.56
CA HIS A 92 -0.84 7.91 -15.55
C HIS A 92 -1.23 8.94 -14.48
N TRP A 93 -0.87 10.21 -14.65
CA TRP A 93 -1.00 11.23 -13.60
C TRP A 93 -2.42 11.35 -13.07
N VAL A 94 -3.45 11.33 -13.93
CA VAL A 94 -4.86 11.44 -13.51
C VAL A 94 -5.24 10.30 -12.57
N THR A 95 -4.97 9.06 -12.98
CA THR A 95 -5.28 7.87 -12.18
C THR A 95 -4.49 7.88 -10.87
N LEU A 96 -3.21 8.25 -10.92
CA LEU A 96 -2.33 8.26 -9.75
C LEU A 96 -2.73 9.34 -8.75
N THR A 97 -3.06 10.55 -9.24
CA THR A 97 -3.59 11.65 -8.41
C THR A 97 -4.95 11.28 -7.82
N GLY A 98 -5.83 10.64 -8.59
CA GLY A 98 -7.12 10.16 -8.09
C GLY A 98 -6.97 9.17 -6.92
N HIS A 99 -6.10 8.17 -7.07
CA HIS A 99 -5.80 7.22 -5.98
C HIS A 99 -5.11 7.90 -4.80
N GLY A 100 -4.23 8.87 -5.05
CA GLY A 100 -3.57 9.64 -4.00
C GLY A 100 -4.54 10.48 -3.18
N VAL A 101 -5.46 11.20 -3.84
CA VAL A 101 -6.45 12.05 -3.18
C VAL A 101 -7.48 11.21 -2.43
N LEU A 102 -8.07 10.20 -3.07
CA LEU A 102 -9.07 9.33 -2.45
C LEU A 102 -8.46 8.44 -1.36
N GLY A 103 -7.30 7.86 -1.64
CA GLY A 103 -6.67 6.87 -0.77
C GLY A 103 -5.88 7.49 0.36
N TYR A 104 -5.02 8.48 0.09
CA TYR A 104 -4.13 9.07 1.11
C TYR A 104 -4.59 10.44 1.58
N GLY A 105 -5.10 11.30 0.70
CA GLY A 105 -5.59 12.63 1.05
C GLY A 105 -6.77 12.55 2.02
N PHE A 106 -7.86 11.91 1.60
CA PHE A 106 -9.08 11.75 2.40
C PHE A 106 -8.83 10.94 3.67
N PHE A 107 -8.10 9.83 3.56
CA PHE A 107 -7.69 9.02 4.70
C PHE A 107 -6.87 9.82 5.72
N GLY A 108 -5.84 10.55 5.28
CA GLY A 108 -4.98 11.33 6.17
C GLY A 108 -5.76 12.37 6.97
N VAL A 109 -6.65 13.10 6.30
CA VAL A 109 -7.53 14.08 6.96
C VAL A 109 -8.46 13.40 7.95
N LEU A 110 -9.16 12.33 7.54
CA LEU A 110 -10.07 11.58 8.41
C LEU A 110 -9.38 11.00 9.64
N VAL A 111 -8.17 10.47 9.49
CA VAL A 111 -7.40 9.90 10.60
C VAL A 111 -7.05 10.97 11.63
N LEU A 112 -6.64 12.16 11.18
CA LEU A 112 -6.28 13.24 12.08
C LEU A 112 -7.52 13.93 12.70
N GLU A 113 -8.62 14.06 11.96
CA GLU A 113 -9.90 14.49 12.52
C GLU A 113 -10.41 13.48 13.56
N GLY A 114 -10.35 12.18 13.27
CA GLY A 114 -10.65 11.13 14.24
C GLY A 114 -9.73 11.19 15.46
N LEU A 115 -8.45 11.51 15.27
CA LEU A 115 -7.49 11.68 16.36
C LEU A 115 -7.77 12.92 17.22
N LYS A 116 -8.29 14.01 16.65
CA LYS A 116 -8.77 15.15 17.46
C LYS A 116 -9.86 14.71 18.44
N LEU A 117 -10.80 13.89 17.95
CA LEU A 117 -11.98 13.45 18.70
C LEU A 117 -11.71 12.25 19.64
N SER A 118 -10.57 11.56 19.50
CA SER A 118 -10.27 10.31 20.21
C SER A 118 -8.90 10.34 20.91
N LEU A 119 -8.60 9.35 21.76
CA LEU A 119 -7.27 9.20 22.33
C LEU A 119 -6.31 8.56 21.31
N PRO A 120 -4.99 8.85 21.37
CA PRO A 120 -3.99 8.21 20.51
C PRO A 120 -4.06 6.67 20.54
N SER A 121 -4.41 6.09 21.69
CA SER A 121 -4.62 4.65 21.87
C SER A 121 -5.73 4.12 20.97
N HIS A 122 -6.88 4.80 20.89
CA HIS A 122 -7.99 4.39 20.03
C HIS A 122 -7.64 4.48 18.54
N GLY A 123 -6.88 5.50 18.14
CA GLY A 123 -6.37 5.64 16.78
C GLY A 123 -5.42 4.50 16.38
N ALA A 124 -4.53 4.10 17.28
CA ALA A 124 -3.62 2.97 17.07
C ALA A 124 -4.37 1.64 16.93
N VAL A 125 -5.37 1.39 17.78
CA VAL A 125 -6.21 0.18 17.72
C VAL A 125 -6.98 0.13 16.41
N LEU A 126 -7.62 1.23 15.99
CA LEU A 126 -8.31 1.30 14.69
C LEU A 126 -7.38 0.99 13.52
N MET A 127 -6.14 1.49 13.53
CA MET A 127 -5.16 1.18 12.47
C MET A 127 -4.77 -0.29 12.46
N ALA A 128 -4.69 -0.95 13.62
CA ALA A 128 -4.39 -2.36 13.68
C ALA A 128 -5.52 -3.25 13.11
N THR A 129 -6.74 -2.71 12.99
CA THR A 129 -7.85 -3.39 12.28
C THR A 129 -7.78 -3.27 10.75
N MET A 130 -6.94 -2.39 10.20
CA MET A 130 -6.77 -2.22 8.76
C MET A 130 -6.50 -3.53 7.99
N PRO A 131 -5.60 -4.45 8.41
CA PRO A 131 -5.40 -5.72 7.71
C PRO A 131 -6.68 -6.56 7.63
N MET A 132 -7.52 -6.56 8.66
CA MET A 132 -8.81 -7.25 8.63
C MET A 132 -9.78 -6.62 7.63
N THR A 133 -9.93 -5.30 7.69
CA THR A 133 -10.79 -4.60 6.71
C THR A 133 -10.29 -4.82 5.29
N THR A 134 -8.97 -4.88 5.08
CA THR A 134 -8.36 -5.17 3.78
C THR A 134 -8.69 -6.58 3.29
N ILE A 135 -8.60 -7.60 4.16
CA ILE A 135 -8.97 -8.98 3.83
C ILE A 135 -10.46 -9.05 3.47
N LEU A 136 -11.32 -8.39 4.23
CA LEU A 136 -12.76 -8.39 4.02
C LEU A 136 -13.15 -7.67 2.72
N LEU A 137 -12.56 -6.50 2.44
CA LEU A 137 -12.78 -5.80 1.17
C LEU A 137 -12.27 -6.60 -0.02
N ARG A 138 -11.10 -7.24 0.09
CA ARG A 138 -10.58 -8.12 -0.99
C ARG A 138 -11.49 -9.31 -1.23
N TRP A 139 -12.03 -9.91 -0.16
CA TRP A 139 -13.01 -10.98 -0.33
C TRP A 139 -14.28 -10.49 -1.04
N LEU A 140 -14.77 -9.29 -0.68
CA LEU A 140 -15.97 -8.71 -1.27
C LEU A 140 -15.78 -8.27 -2.73
N LEU A 141 -14.62 -7.69 -3.08
CA LEU A 141 -14.33 -7.16 -4.41
C LEU A 141 -13.79 -8.23 -5.37
N ASP A 142 -12.88 -9.09 -4.91
CA ASP A 142 -12.20 -10.09 -5.75
C ASP A 142 -12.83 -11.48 -5.66
N GLY A 143 -13.78 -11.71 -4.73
CA GLY A 143 -14.46 -13.00 -4.53
C GLY A 143 -13.59 -14.11 -3.93
N HIS A 144 -12.30 -13.86 -3.70
CA HIS A 144 -11.34 -14.84 -3.20
C HIS A 144 -11.49 -15.00 -1.68
N ARG A 145 -12.02 -16.15 -1.25
CA ARG A 145 -12.17 -16.46 0.18
C ARG A 145 -10.79 -16.56 0.85
N PRO A 146 -10.54 -15.83 1.95
CA PRO A 146 -9.28 -15.95 2.66
C PRO A 146 -9.12 -17.38 3.21
N GLY A 147 -7.97 -17.99 2.98
CA GLY A 147 -7.65 -19.29 3.55
C GLY A 147 -7.62 -19.23 5.08
N LEU A 148 -7.94 -20.36 5.75
CA LEU A 148 -8.05 -20.46 7.21
C LEU A 148 -6.82 -19.90 7.96
N GLY A 149 -5.61 -20.03 7.42
CA GLY A 149 -4.40 -19.47 8.01
C GLY A 149 -4.35 -17.93 8.03
N VAL A 150 -4.91 -17.27 7.01
CA VAL A 150 -4.99 -15.80 6.93
C VAL A 150 -6.03 -15.27 7.90
N ALA A 151 -7.16 -15.97 8.03
CA ALA A 151 -8.18 -15.66 9.03
C ALA A 151 -7.64 -15.84 10.46
N GLY A 152 -6.92 -16.93 10.72
CA GLY A 152 -6.28 -17.19 12.01
C GLY A 152 -5.24 -16.12 12.39
N ALA A 153 -4.36 -15.75 11.45
CA ALA A 153 -3.38 -14.67 11.65
C ALA A 153 -4.04 -13.31 11.89
N ALA A 154 -5.15 -13.02 11.21
CA ALA A 154 -5.89 -11.78 11.42
C ALA A 154 -6.52 -11.71 12.82
N VAL A 155 -7.12 -12.81 13.31
CA VAL A 155 -7.67 -12.89 14.67
C VAL A 155 -6.57 -12.77 15.72
N LEU A 156 -5.42 -13.44 15.52
CA LEU A 156 -4.25 -13.31 16.39
C LEU A 156 -3.71 -11.87 16.43
N ALA A 157 -3.66 -11.20 15.26
CA ALA A 157 -3.23 -9.81 15.17
C ALA A 157 -4.18 -8.86 15.90
N LEU A 158 -5.51 -9.08 15.84
CA LEU A 158 -6.46 -8.33 16.65
C LEU A 158 -6.31 -8.62 18.14
N GLY A 159 -6.15 -9.89 18.51
CA GLY A 159 -5.99 -10.31 19.91
C GLY A 159 -4.72 -9.76 20.57
N GLY A 160 -3.69 -9.43 19.81
CA GLY A 160 -2.48 -8.77 20.33
C GLY A 160 -2.61 -7.26 20.54
N VAL A 161 -3.70 -6.63 20.09
CA VAL A 161 -3.92 -5.18 20.13
C VAL A 161 -4.92 -4.78 21.23
N VAL A 162 -5.87 -5.65 21.54
CA VAL A 162 -6.90 -5.49 22.58
C VAL A 162 -6.35 -5.96 23.92
#